data_AF-A0A101H1U3-F1
#
_entry.id   AF-A0A101H1U3-F1
#
_cell.length_a   1.000
_cell.length_b   1.000
_cell.length_c   1.000
_cell.angle_alpha   90.00
_cell.angle_beta   90.00
_cell.angle_gamma   90.00
#
_symmetry.space_group_name_H-M   'P 1'
#
loop_
_entity.id
_entity.type
_entity.pdbx_description
1 polymer ?
#
loop_
_entity_poly.entity_id
_entity_poly.type
_entity_poly.pdbx_seq_one_letter_code
_entity_poly.pdbx_strand_id
1 'polypeptide(L)'
;MDSELKPEKGAAAIEKLATMDKVDFFVGGMSSSVHLAQIPVMKRYQKITIWSGAASYLCENAVGPDADWYFHLHPWDYQQGASYGLGWTELAEAYPDIVI
;
A
#
# COMPACT_ATOMS: atom_id res chain seq x y z
N MET A 1 -2.63 -14.95 -1.19
CA MET A 1 -2.50 -15.38 -2.59
C MET A 1 -1.31 -14.68 -3.19
N ASP A 2 -0.55 -15.35 -4.06
CA ASP A 2 0.60 -14.73 -4.72
C ASP A 2 0.13 -13.89 -5.92
N SER A 3 0.52 -12.61 -5.94
CA SER A 3 0.26 -11.71 -7.06
C SER A 3 1.39 -11.69 -8.08
N GLU A 4 2.56 -12.27 -7.77
CA GLU A 4 3.78 -12.22 -8.58
C GLU A 4 4.18 -10.79 -8.98
N LEU A 5 3.82 -9.79 -8.16
CA LEU A 5 3.97 -8.35 -8.46
C LEU A 5 3.23 -7.89 -9.74
N LYS A 6 2.26 -8.68 -10.22
CA LYS A 6 1.46 -8.38 -11.41
C LYS A 6 0.11 -7.77 -11.01
N PRO A 7 -0.23 -6.55 -11.49
CA PRO A 7 -1.46 -5.86 -11.11
C PRO A 7 -2.74 -6.67 -11.38
N GLU A 8 -2.84 -7.27 -12.55
CA GLU A 8 -4.00 -8.06 -12.97
C GLU A 8 -4.22 -9.31 -12.12
N LYS A 9 -3.13 -9.97 -11.69
CA LYS A 9 -3.21 -11.12 -10.77
C LYS A 9 -3.67 -10.69 -9.39
N GLY A 10 -3.18 -9.55 -8.90
CA GLY A 10 -3.62 -8.99 -7.64
C GLY A 10 -5.12 -8.69 -7.63
N ALA A 11 -5.62 -8.01 -8.67
CA ALA A 11 -7.04 -7.68 -8.79
C ALA A 11 -7.92 -8.94 -8.84
N ALA A 12 -7.54 -9.93 -9.68
CA ALA A 12 -8.25 -11.20 -9.79
C ALA A 12 -8.24 -12.00 -8.47
N ALA A 13 -7.14 -11.93 -7.71
CA ALA A 13 -7.05 -12.58 -6.40
C ALA A 13 -8.05 -11.98 -5.40
N ILE A 14 -8.20 -10.65 -5.35
CA ILE A 14 -9.20 -10.00 -4.48
C ILE A 14 -10.62 -10.35 -4.92
N GLU A 15 -10.90 -10.35 -6.22
CA GLU A 15 -12.21 -10.75 -6.76
C GLU A 15 -12.55 -12.18 -6.34
N LYS A 16 -11.60 -13.13 -6.49
CA LYS A 16 -11.78 -14.53 -6.06
C LYS A 16 -12.02 -14.64 -4.56
N LEU A 17 -11.21 -13.93 -3.75
CA LEU A 17 -11.35 -13.94 -2.29
C LEU A 17 -12.73 -13.42 -1.85
N ALA A 18 -13.22 -12.36 -2.49
CA ALA A 18 -14.52 -11.76 -2.17
C ALA A 18 -15.72 -12.63 -2.59
N THR A 19 -15.61 -13.32 -3.74
CA THR A 19 -16.76 -13.96 -4.40
C THR A 19 -16.81 -15.47 -4.21
N MET A 20 -15.69 -16.15 -4.45
CA MET A 20 -15.61 -17.61 -4.39
C MET A 20 -15.28 -18.07 -2.98
N ASP A 21 -14.21 -17.50 -2.41
CA ASP A 21 -13.73 -17.91 -1.09
C ASP A 21 -14.54 -17.22 0.02
N LYS A 22 -15.28 -16.15 -0.32
CA LYS A 22 -16.22 -15.42 0.55
C LYS A 22 -15.59 -15.00 1.88
N VAL A 23 -14.36 -14.49 1.82
CA VAL A 23 -13.66 -14.03 3.02
C VAL A 23 -14.27 -12.72 3.56
N ASP A 24 -14.16 -12.53 4.87
CA ASP A 24 -14.60 -11.31 5.55
C ASP A 24 -13.53 -10.22 5.60
N PHE A 25 -12.25 -10.62 5.54
CA PHE A 25 -11.09 -9.74 5.68
C PHE A 25 -10.11 -9.91 4.52
N PHE A 26 -9.53 -8.79 4.06
CA PHE A 26 -8.34 -8.78 3.23
C PHE A 26 -7.16 -8.33 4.07
N VAL A 27 -6.11 -9.16 4.16
CA VAL A 27 -4.93 -8.85 4.97
C VAL A 27 -3.65 -9.04 4.16
N GLY A 28 -2.74 -8.08 4.25
CA GLY A 28 -1.38 -8.18 3.73
C GLY A 28 -1.08 -7.21 2.60
N GLY A 29 -0.43 -7.71 1.54
CA GLY A 29 -0.07 -6.91 0.36
C GLY A 29 1.20 -6.07 0.54
N MET A 30 1.92 -5.86 -0.57
CA MET A 30 3.26 -5.25 -0.56
C MET A 30 3.46 -4.19 -1.64
N SER A 31 3.11 -4.49 -2.89
CA SER A 31 3.43 -3.63 -4.03
C SER A 31 2.40 -2.52 -4.24
N SER A 32 2.87 -1.28 -4.45
CA SER A 32 2.03 -0.13 -4.80
C SER A 32 1.27 -0.33 -6.12
N SER A 33 1.93 -0.87 -7.16
CA SER A 33 1.28 -1.05 -8.47
C SER A 33 0.19 -2.11 -8.43
N VAL A 34 0.43 -3.19 -7.67
CA VAL A 34 -0.56 -4.25 -7.47
C VAL A 34 -1.73 -3.74 -6.65
N HIS A 35 -1.44 -3.02 -5.56
CA HIS A 35 -2.48 -2.49 -4.70
C HIS A 35 -3.37 -1.49 -5.44
N LEU A 36 -2.80 -0.61 -6.26
CA LEU A 36 -3.55 0.35 -7.07
C LEU A 36 -4.59 -0.34 -7.99
N ALA A 37 -4.24 -1.50 -8.57
CA ALA A 37 -5.18 -2.28 -9.38
C ALA A 37 -6.21 -3.05 -8.55
N GLN A 38 -5.93 -3.34 -7.29
CA GLN A 38 -6.85 -4.02 -6.38
C GLN A 38 -7.92 -3.11 -5.79
N ILE A 39 -7.60 -1.82 -5.57
CA ILE A 39 -8.49 -0.85 -4.92
C ILE A 39 -9.89 -0.79 -5.56
N PRO A 40 -10.08 -0.74 -6.90
CA PRO A 40 -11.42 -0.71 -7.48
C PRO A 40 -12.28 -1.92 -7.10
N VAL A 41 -11.64 -3.10 -7.00
CA VAL A 41 -12.31 -4.33 -6.58
C VAL A 41 -12.62 -4.29 -5.09
N MET A 42 -11.65 -3.90 -4.26
CA MET A 42 -11.85 -3.73 -2.82
C MET A 42 -13.00 -2.77 -2.51
N LYS A 43 -13.07 -1.62 -3.20
CA LYS A 43 -14.15 -0.63 -3.06
C LYS A 43 -15.53 -1.18 -3.39
N ARG A 44 -15.63 -2.16 -4.29
CA ARG A 44 -16.92 -2.79 -4.62
C ARG A 44 -17.45 -3.63 -3.46
N TYR A 45 -16.57 -4.28 -2.71
CA TYR A 45 -16.95 -5.23 -1.67
C TYR A 45 -16.84 -4.69 -0.24
N GLN A 46 -16.05 -3.62 -0.04
CA GLN A 46 -15.81 -2.94 1.24
C GLN A 46 -15.59 -3.90 2.42
N LYS A 47 -14.87 -5.00 2.17
CA LYS A 47 -14.42 -5.92 3.24
C LYS A 47 -13.36 -5.21 4.06
N ILE A 48 -13.30 -5.53 5.35
CA ILE A 48 -12.28 -4.96 6.22
C ILE A 48 -10.90 -5.32 5.66
N THR A 49 -10.15 -4.29 5.32
CA THR A 49 -8.88 -4.40 4.61
C THR A 49 -7.77 -3.85 5.49
N ILE A 50 -6.79 -4.69 5.81
CA ILE A 50 -5.61 -4.32 6.59
C ILE A 50 -4.40 -4.51 5.69
N TRP A 51 -3.81 -3.41 5.24
CA TRP A 51 -2.80 -3.43 4.18
C TRP A 51 -1.41 -3.05 4.69
N SER A 52 -0.45 -3.96 4.54
CA SER A 52 0.87 -3.88 5.18
C SER A 52 1.96 -3.20 4.35
N GLY A 53 1.73 -2.99 3.06
CA GLY A 53 2.68 -2.36 2.13
C GLY A 53 2.04 -1.31 1.26
N ALA A 54 2.58 -1.08 0.06
CA ALA A 54 2.23 0.01 -0.85
C ALA A 54 2.51 1.41 -0.26
N ALA A 55 3.61 2.02 -0.71
CA ALA A 55 4.02 3.35 -0.27
C ALA A 55 3.34 4.49 -1.04
N SER A 56 2.88 4.26 -2.27
CA SER A 56 2.50 5.39 -3.12
C SER A 56 1.24 6.10 -2.62
N TYR A 57 1.30 7.43 -2.44
CA TYR A 57 0.13 8.24 -2.09
C TYR A 57 -1.00 8.16 -3.14
N LEU A 58 -0.69 7.69 -4.36
CA LEU A 58 -1.71 7.44 -5.37
C LEU A 58 -2.71 6.35 -4.93
N CYS A 59 -2.28 5.41 -4.08
CA CYS A 59 -3.18 4.43 -3.46
C CYS A 59 -4.13 5.11 -2.46
N GLU A 60 -3.61 6.00 -1.62
CA GLU A 60 -4.41 6.82 -0.70
C GLU A 60 -5.50 7.59 -1.45
N ASN A 61 -5.11 8.29 -2.53
CA ASN A 61 -6.05 9.01 -3.39
C ASN A 61 -7.10 8.10 -4.03
N ALA A 62 -6.71 6.90 -4.47
CA ALA A 62 -7.61 5.96 -5.12
C ALA A 62 -8.63 5.34 -4.14
N VAL A 63 -8.21 5.07 -2.90
CA VAL A 63 -9.11 4.66 -1.81
C VAL A 63 -10.12 5.79 -1.54
N GLY A 64 -9.61 7.00 -1.34
CA GLY A 64 -10.41 8.19 -1.04
C GLY A 64 -10.73 8.33 0.46
N PRO A 65 -11.35 9.45 0.86
CA PRO A 65 -11.57 9.80 2.27
C PRO A 65 -12.65 8.94 2.96
N ASP A 66 -13.62 8.43 2.21
CA ASP A 66 -14.78 7.70 2.74
C ASP A 66 -14.51 6.17 2.75
N ALA A 67 -13.53 5.74 3.54
CA ALA A 67 -13.07 4.35 3.57
C ALA A 67 -12.84 3.83 5.00
N ASP A 68 -13.90 3.81 5.82
CA ASP A 68 -13.92 3.21 7.16
C ASP A 68 -13.58 1.70 7.20
N TRP A 69 -13.62 1.04 6.05
CA TRP A 69 -13.25 -0.35 5.83
C TRP A 69 -11.75 -0.56 5.54
N TYR A 70 -10.96 0.50 5.36
CA TYR A 70 -9.56 0.41 4.90
C TYR A 70 -8.56 0.94 5.94
N PHE A 71 -7.65 0.07 6.36
CA PHE A 71 -6.61 0.36 7.34
C PHE A 71 -5.25 0.10 6.70
N HIS A 72 -4.43 1.16 6.59
CA HIS A 72 -3.12 1.09 5.98
C HIS A 72 -2.04 1.27 7.04
N LEU A 73 -1.09 0.33 7.06
CA LEU A 73 -0.05 0.27 8.09
C LEU A 73 1.28 0.84 7.63
N HIS A 74 1.53 0.84 6.32
CA HIS A 74 2.80 1.27 5.76
C HIS A 74 2.84 2.80 5.63
N PRO A 75 3.94 3.49 5.94
CA PRO A 75 4.01 4.92 5.69
C PRO A 75 3.89 5.25 4.20
N TRP A 76 3.15 6.31 3.88
CA TRP A 76 3.07 6.84 2.52
C TRP A 76 4.42 7.41 2.08
N ASP A 77 4.62 7.55 0.77
CA ASP A 77 5.85 8.04 0.16
C ASP A 77 6.23 9.45 0.62
N TYR A 78 5.27 10.34 0.87
CA TYR A 78 5.55 11.66 1.46
C TYR A 78 5.99 11.58 2.94
N GLN A 79 5.48 10.61 3.70
CA GLN A 79 5.90 10.38 5.09
C GLN A 79 7.32 9.80 5.12
N GLN A 80 7.62 8.88 4.20
CA GLN A 80 8.98 8.35 4.02
C GLN A 80 9.94 9.40 3.50
N GLY A 81 9.53 10.20 2.51
CA GLY A 81 10.34 11.30 1.99
C GLY A 81 10.72 12.30 3.08
N ALA A 82 9.79 12.62 3.98
CA ALA A 82 10.06 13.46 5.14
C ALA A 82 11.06 12.81 6.12
N SER A 83 10.91 11.52 6.42
CA SER A 83 11.83 10.81 7.33
C SER A 83 13.23 10.65 6.72
N TYR A 84 13.32 10.37 5.41
CA TYR A 84 14.59 10.34 4.69
C TYR A 84 15.25 11.71 4.67
N GLY A 85 14.50 12.79 4.42
CA GLY A 85 15.04 14.15 4.43
C GLY A 85 15.72 14.50 5.76
N LEU A 86 15.06 14.17 6.88
CA LEU A 86 15.64 14.33 8.21
C LEU A 86 16.88 13.45 8.38
N GLY A 87 16.75 12.15 8.17
CA GLY A 87 17.85 11.21 8.41
C GLY A 87 19.09 11.45 7.55
N TRP A 88 18.91 11.80 6.27
CA TRP A 88 20.03 12.13 5.39
C TRP A 88 20.70 13.45 5.77
N THR A 89 19.93 14.44 6.24
CA THR A 89 20.50 15.70 6.73
C THR A 89 21.35 15.44 7.98
N GLU A 90 20.83 14.70 8.96
CA GLU A 90 21.55 14.34 10.19
C GLU A 90 22.83 13.54 9.89
N LEU A 91 22.78 12.62 8.92
CA LEU A 91 23.95 11.86 8.47
C LEU A 91 25.00 12.76 7.81
N ALA A 92 24.58 13.66 6.92
CA ALA A 92 25.49 14.59 6.24
C ALA A 92 26.17 15.55 7.22
N GLU A 93 25.44 16.02 8.24
CA GLU A 93 25.98 16.87 9.31
C GLU A 93 26.97 16.13 10.21
N ALA A 94 26.67 14.88 10.56
CA ALA A 94 27.53 14.06 11.42
C ALA A 94 28.81 13.57 10.71
N TYR A 95 28.77 13.41 9.39
CA TYR A 95 29.87 12.84 8.60
C TYR A 95 30.14 13.67 7.33
N PRO A 96 30.69 14.91 7.47
CA PRO A 96 30.85 15.83 6.35
C PRO A 96 31.85 15.35 5.28
N ASP A 97 32.71 14.39 5.62
CA ASP A 97 33.72 13.82 4.70
C ASP A 97 33.17 12.66 3.85
N ILE A 98 31.96 12.18 4.13
CA ILE A 98 31.30 11.13 3.31
C ILE A 98 30.54 11.80 2.16
N VAL A 99 30.94 11.49 0.93
CA VAL A 99 30.20 11.91 -0.27
C VAL A 99 29.04 10.93 -0.48
N ILE A 100 27.81 11.45 -0.37
CA ILE A 100 26.55 10.71 -0.56
C ILE A 100 26.02 10.94 -1.98
#